data_AF-A0A3D2AM63-F1
#
_entry.id   AF-A0A3D2AM63-F1
#
_cell.length_a   1.000
_cell.length_b   1.000
_cell.length_c   1.000
_cell.angle_alpha   90.00
_cell.angle_beta   90.00
_cell.angle_gamma   90.00
#
_symmetry.space_group_name_H-M   'P 1'
#
loop_
_entity.id
_entity.type
_entity.pdbx_description
1 polymer ?
#
loop_
_entity_poly.entity_id
_entity_poly.type
_entity_poly.pdbx_seq_one_letter_code
_entity_poly.pdbx_strand_id
1 'polypeptide(L)'
;LGFIFWPELRASDTNLDYFKAIGLASMGTYLFSLGNMISLRHTTKGLKPLTSNAYAMIYGACALAGLLYVSNTPLAWDSRPQYLGSLLYLAIIGTVAGFAAYLTLVARIGANKAAYATVMFPIVALALSTMFEGYIWTLSSVTGLALVLLGNGMILGIKLPYFARTK
;
A
#
# COMPACT_ATOMS: atom_id res chain seq x y z
N LEU A 1 0.92 -11.13 -6.94
CA LEU A 1 1.73 -10.95 -5.70
C LEU A 1 2.60 -12.17 -5.41
N GLY A 2 2.05 -13.37 -5.18
CA GLY A 2 2.87 -14.57 -4.89
C GLY A 2 3.95 -14.92 -5.93
N PHE A 3 3.66 -14.76 -7.23
CA PHE A 3 4.66 -14.98 -8.30
C PHE A 3 5.71 -13.88 -8.43
N ILE A 4 5.43 -12.66 -7.95
CA ILE A 4 6.38 -11.54 -7.98
C ILE A 4 7.45 -11.75 -6.91
N PHE A 5 7.06 -12.25 -5.73
CA PHE A 5 7.97 -12.45 -4.59
C PHE A 5 8.59 -13.86 -4.49
N TRP A 6 8.28 -14.75 -5.45
CA TRP A 6 8.81 -16.12 -5.50
C TRP A 6 10.35 -16.22 -5.50
N PRO A 7 11.11 -15.30 -6.15
CA PRO A 7 12.57 -15.34 -6.11
C PRO A 7 13.14 -15.00 -4.73
N GLU A 8 12.58 -14.00 -4.02
CA GLU A 8 13.03 -13.68 -2.65
C GLU A 8 12.62 -14.76 -1.64
N LEU A 9 11.50 -15.45 -1.89
CA LEU A 9 11.04 -16.59 -1.10
C LEU A 9 11.88 -17.87 -1.28
N ARG A 10 12.80 -17.91 -2.26
CA ARG A 10 13.74 -19.03 -2.42
C ARG A 10 15.09 -18.78 -1.76
N ALA A 11 15.37 -17.53 -1.38
CA ALA A 11 16.68 -17.09 -0.88
C ALA A 11 16.79 -17.06 0.65
N SER A 12 15.71 -17.28 1.41
CA SER A 12 15.80 -17.37 2.88
C SER A 12 15.87 -18.84 3.34
N ASP A 13 16.95 -19.25 3.99
CA ASP A 13 17.21 -20.67 4.28
C ASP A 13 16.44 -21.24 5.50
N THR A 14 15.66 -20.43 6.24
CA THR A 14 14.99 -20.85 7.50
C THR A 14 13.46 -20.81 7.45
N ASN A 15 12.81 -21.98 7.54
CA ASN A 15 11.34 -22.15 7.60
C ASN A 15 10.62 -21.26 8.64
N LEU A 16 11.27 -20.94 9.78
CA LEU A 16 10.70 -20.15 10.87
C LEU A 16 10.53 -18.66 10.54
N ASP A 17 11.41 -18.09 9.71
CA ASP A 17 11.34 -16.67 9.34
C ASP A 17 10.21 -16.41 8.34
N TYR A 18 9.89 -17.39 7.50
CA TYR A 18 8.74 -17.34 6.59
C TYR A 18 7.40 -17.25 7.32
N PHE A 19 7.17 -18.12 8.31
CA PHE A 19 5.92 -18.08 9.08
C PHE A 19 5.77 -16.78 9.86
N LYS A 20 6.87 -16.25 10.42
CA LYS A 20 6.88 -14.93 11.07
C LYS A 20 6.55 -13.81 10.09
N ALA A 21 7.17 -13.80 8.92
CA ALA A 21 6.92 -12.79 7.88
C ALA A 21 5.47 -12.81 7.38
N ILE A 22 4.91 -13.99 7.11
CA ILE A 22 3.50 -14.16 6.70
C ILE A 22 2.57 -13.71 7.82
N GLY A 23 2.86 -14.09 9.07
CA GLY A 23 2.07 -13.67 10.24
C GLY A 23 2.05 -12.16 10.41
N LEU A 24 3.22 -11.51 10.34
CA LEU A 24 3.36 -10.05 10.42
C LEU A 24 2.68 -9.33 9.27
N ALA A 25 2.85 -9.80 8.03
CA ALA A 25 2.21 -9.20 6.85
C ALA A 25 0.67 -9.31 6.92
N SER A 26 0.17 -10.47 7.37
CA SER A 26 -1.26 -10.72 7.54
C SER A 26 -1.84 -9.84 8.65
N MET A 27 -1.13 -9.71 9.78
CA MET A 27 -1.51 -8.84 10.89
C MET A 27 -1.50 -7.36 10.46
N GLY A 28 -0.49 -6.92 9.72
CA GLY A 28 -0.41 -5.57 9.17
C GLY A 28 -1.58 -5.26 8.22
N THR A 29 -1.89 -6.19 7.31
CA THR A 29 -3.02 -6.05 6.37
C THR A 29 -4.36 -6.00 7.11
N TYR A 30 -4.52 -6.82 8.15
CA TYR A 30 -5.71 -6.82 9.00
C TYR A 30 -5.90 -5.49 9.74
N LEU A 31 -4.83 -4.97 10.37
CA LEU A 31 -4.85 -3.66 11.04
C LEU A 31 -5.15 -2.53 10.06
N PHE A 32 -4.58 -2.56 8.86
CA PHE A 32 -4.87 -1.59 7.80
C PHE A 32 -6.35 -1.62 7.38
N SER A 33 -6.92 -2.82 7.23
CA SER A 33 -8.35 -2.99 6.91
C SER A 33 -9.27 -2.47 8.01
N LEU A 34 -8.95 -2.76 9.28
CA LEU A 34 -9.66 -2.21 10.43
C LEU A 34 -9.58 -0.67 10.46
N GLY A 35 -8.39 -0.10 10.20
CA GLY A 35 -8.20 1.35 10.11
C GLY A 35 -9.09 2.00 9.05
N ASN A 36 -9.26 1.34 7.90
CA ASN A 36 -10.18 1.78 6.84
C ASN A 36 -11.65 1.72 7.27
N MET A 37 -12.07 0.66 7.96
CA MET A 37 -13.44 0.54 8.48
C MET A 37 -13.76 1.59 9.56
N ILE A 38 -12.82 1.85 10.47
CA ILE A 38 -12.96 2.89 11.50
C ILE A 38 -13.05 4.27 10.84
N SER A 39 -12.16 4.55 9.87
CA SER A 39 -12.16 5.81 9.12
C SER A 39 -13.47 6.02 8.34
N LEU A 40 -14.00 4.96 7.74
CA LEU A 40 -15.30 4.99 7.07
C LEU A 40 -16.43 5.26 8.07
N ARG A 41 -16.42 4.61 9.25
CA ARG A 41 -17.41 4.82 10.31
C ARG A 41 -17.39 6.23 10.89
N HIS A 42 -16.21 6.84 11.02
CA HIS A 42 -16.09 8.25 11.40
C HIS A 42 -16.64 9.17 10.32
N THR A 43 -16.36 8.85 9.05
CA THR A 43 -16.86 9.62 7.90
C THR A 43 -18.38 9.54 7.79
N THR A 44 -19.00 8.37 8.01
CA THR A 44 -20.48 8.22 8.00
C THR A 44 -21.17 8.93 9.16
N LYS A 45 -20.44 9.22 10.25
CA LYS A 45 -20.91 10.06 11.37
C LYS A 45 -20.69 11.57 11.14
N GLY A 46 -20.28 11.98 9.94
CA GLY A 46 -20.13 13.38 9.56
C GLY A 46 -18.76 14.00 9.87
N LEU A 47 -17.79 13.22 10.34
CA LEU A 47 -16.42 13.71 10.51
C LEU A 47 -15.71 13.80 9.17
N LYS A 48 -14.95 14.88 8.96
CA LYS A 48 -14.18 15.06 7.72
C LYS A 48 -13.06 14.01 7.65
N PRO A 49 -12.90 13.28 6.51
CA PRO A 49 -11.85 12.27 6.34
C PRO A 49 -10.44 12.79 6.64
N LEU A 50 -10.17 14.04 6.28
CA LEU A 50 -8.89 14.70 6.52
C LEU A 50 -8.55 14.80 8.02
N THR A 51 -9.53 15.13 8.86
CA THR A 51 -9.33 15.27 10.31
C THR A 51 -9.08 13.91 10.95
N SER A 52 -9.85 12.89 10.55
CA SER A 52 -9.61 11.51 11.02
C SER A 52 -8.23 11.00 10.60
N ASN A 53 -7.78 11.33 9.39
CA ASN A 53 -6.45 11.00 8.90
C ASN A 53 -5.34 11.68 9.72
N ALA A 54 -5.50 12.96 10.04
CA ALA A 54 -4.53 13.70 10.84
C ALA A 54 -4.32 13.07 12.22
N TYR A 55 -5.41 12.72 12.92
CA TYR A 55 -5.31 12.00 14.20
C TYR A 55 -4.66 10.63 14.03
N ALA A 56 -5.04 9.85 13.01
CA ALA A 56 -4.46 8.55 12.74
C ALA A 56 -2.94 8.64 12.50
N MET A 57 -2.47 9.64 11.74
CA MET A 57 -1.06 9.87 11.48
C MET A 57 -0.29 10.26 12.73
N ILE A 58 -0.87 11.08 13.62
CA ILE A 58 -0.25 11.43 14.90
C ILE A 58 -0.09 10.18 15.77
N TYR A 59 -1.16 9.39 15.95
CA TYR A 59 -1.08 8.15 16.73
C TYR A 59 -0.09 7.15 16.10
N GLY A 60 -0.05 7.04 14.77
CA GLY A 60 0.91 6.23 14.04
C GLY A 60 2.36 6.67 14.27
N ALA A 61 2.63 7.98 14.22
CA ALA A 61 3.94 8.54 14.49
C ALA A 61 4.38 8.30 15.95
N CYS A 62 3.49 8.49 16.92
CA CYS A 62 3.78 8.20 18.33
C CYS A 62 4.04 6.70 18.57
N ALA A 63 3.24 5.82 17.96
CA ALA A 63 3.44 4.38 18.05
C ALA A 63 4.79 3.97 17.42
N LEU A 64 5.13 4.51 16.25
CA LEU A 64 6.41 4.26 15.59
C LEU A 64 7.59 4.76 16.45
N ALA A 65 7.48 5.94 17.07
CA ALA A 65 8.48 6.47 17.98
C ALA A 65 8.70 5.57 19.22
N GLY A 66 7.61 5.06 19.82
CA GLY A 66 7.68 4.08 20.91
C GLY A 66 8.33 2.77 20.48
N LEU A 67 8.04 2.31 19.25
CA LEU A 67 8.64 1.10 18.68
C LEU A 67 10.14 1.26 18.46
N LEU A 68 10.58 2.42 17.96
CA LEU A 68 12.01 2.76 17.81
C LEU A 68 12.73 2.75 19.16
N TYR A 69 12.08 3.29 20.20
CA TYR A 69 12.61 3.30 21.55
C TYR A 69 12.77 1.88 22.12
N VAL A 70 11.75 1.02 22.01
CA VAL A 70 11.81 -0.37 22.49
C VAL A 70 12.81 -1.21 21.69
N SER A 71 12.91 -0.98 20.38
CA SER A 71 13.79 -1.75 19.48
C SER A 71 15.26 -1.32 19.54
N ASN A 72 15.60 -0.24 20.27
CA ASN A 72 16.93 0.38 20.28
C ASN A 72 17.47 0.69 18.86
N THR A 73 16.58 0.96 17.90
CA THR A 73 16.98 1.28 16.53
C THR A 73 17.55 2.70 16.50
N PRO A 74 18.78 2.91 16.02
CA PRO A 74 19.36 4.24 15.97
C PRO A 74 18.55 5.12 15.01
N LEU A 75 18.14 6.29 15.49
CA LEU A 75 17.57 7.33 14.63
C LEU A 75 18.71 7.90 13.79
N ALA A 76 18.85 7.42 12.55
CA ALA A 76 19.85 7.91 11.61
C ALA A 76 19.47 9.34 11.17
N TRP A 77 19.82 10.33 11.99
CA TRP A 77 19.63 11.73 11.67
C TRP A 77 20.77 12.21 10.79
N ASP A 78 20.45 12.61 9.57
CA ASP A 78 21.40 13.13 8.61
C ASP A 78 21.01 14.54 8.18
N SER A 79 21.87 15.51 8.46
CA SER A 79 21.62 16.92 8.15
C SER A 79 21.77 17.27 6.67
N ARG A 80 22.10 16.30 5.80
CA ARG A 80 22.19 16.54 4.36
C ARG A 80 20.84 17.03 3.81
N PRO A 81 20.82 18.10 2.99
CA PRO A 81 19.59 18.61 2.38
C PRO A 81 18.80 17.56 1.59
N GLN A 82 19.49 16.58 0.99
CA GLN A 82 18.87 15.48 0.25
C GLN A 82 18.08 14.53 1.18
N TYR A 83 18.62 14.23 2.36
CA TYR A 83 17.93 13.39 3.36
C TYR A 83 16.69 14.11 3.88
N LEU A 84 16.83 15.37 4.30
CA LEU A 84 15.71 16.19 4.77
C LEU A 84 14.64 16.38 3.68
N GLY A 85 15.07 16.65 2.45
CA GLY A 85 14.17 16.81 1.31
C GLY A 85 13.37 15.54 0.99
N SER A 86 14.03 14.38 0.96
CA SER A 86 13.35 13.09 0.71
C SER A 86 12.43 12.69 1.87
N LEU A 87 12.86 12.90 3.12
CA LEU A 87 12.04 12.65 4.31
C LEU A 87 10.76 13.49 4.30
N LEU A 88 10.88 14.81 4.06
CA LEU A 88 9.73 15.71 4.00
C LEU A 88 8.81 15.39 2.82
N TYR A 89 9.39 15.09 1.65
CA TYR A 89 8.61 14.70 0.48
C TYR A 89 7.77 13.45 0.77
N LEU A 90 8.37 12.41 1.35
CA LEU A 90 7.68 11.15 1.62
C LEU A 90 6.65 11.29 2.75
N ALA A 91 6.95 12.06 3.79
CA ALA A 91 6.02 12.32 4.88
C ALA A 91 4.81 13.13 4.42
N ILE A 92 5.01 14.22 3.67
CA ILE A 92 3.92 15.13 3.29
C ILE A 92 3.19 14.61 2.06
N ILE A 93 3.90 14.40 0.95
CA ILE A 93 3.29 14.03 -0.33
C ILE A 93 2.95 12.54 -0.35
N GLY A 94 3.93 11.70 0.00
CA GLY A 94 3.76 10.24 -0.03
C GLY A 94 2.73 9.74 0.99
N THR A 95 2.73 10.32 2.20
CA THR A 95 1.92 9.81 3.31
C THR A 95 0.69 10.67 3.58
N VAL A 96 0.85 11.92 4.02
CA VAL A 96 -0.30 12.76 4.43
C VAL A 96 -1.25 13.03 3.27
N ALA A 97 -0.74 13.53 2.14
CA ALA A 97 -1.54 13.83 0.96
C ALA A 97 -2.07 12.55 0.29
N GLY A 98 -1.22 11.52 0.15
CA GLY A 98 -1.61 10.21 -0.39
C GLY A 98 -2.78 9.58 0.37
N PHE A 99 -2.69 9.48 1.70
CA PHE A 99 -3.78 8.95 2.53
C PHE A 99 -5.00 9.85 2.56
N ALA A 100 -4.83 11.17 2.59
CA ALA A 100 -5.96 12.10 2.53
C ALA A 100 -6.75 11.93 1.23
N ALA A 101 -6.05 11.83 0.09
CA ALA A 101 -6.67 11.57 -1.21
C ALA A 101 -7.36 10.19 -1.23
N TYR A 102 -6.69 9.16 -0.73
CA TYR A 102 -7.24 7.80 -0.64
C TYR A 102 -8.52 7.76 0.21
N LEU A 103 -8.53 8.31 1.43
CA LEU A 103 -9.71 8.32 2.29
C LEU A 103 -10.83 9.19 1.73
N THR A 104 -10.49 10.29 1.05
CA THR A 104 -11.47 11.10 0.31
C THR A 104 -12.10 10.29 -0.83
N LEU A 105 -11.31 9.49 -1.53
CA LEU A 105 -11.80 8.59 -2.56
C LEU A 105 -12.71 7.50 -1.95
N VAL A 106 -12.27 6.83 -0.88
CA VAL A 106 -13.07 5.85 -0.11
C VAL A 106 -14.41 6.44 0.31
N ALA A 107 -14.41 7.68 0.82
CA ALA A 107 -15.64 8.37 1.23
C ALA A 107 -16.59 8.65 0.07
N ARG A 108 -16.08 8.87 -1.15
CA ARG A 108 -16.89 9.19 -2.35
C ARG A 108 -17.42 7.97 -3.09
N ILE A 109 -16.58 6.95 -3.31
CA ILE A 109 -16.91 5.78 -4.16
C ILE A 109 -17.10 4.47 -3.37
N GLY A 110 -16.88 4.51 -2.05
CA GLY A 110 -16.96 3.36 -1.16
C GLY A 110 -15.67 2.53 -1.10
N ALA A 111 -15.44 1.87 0.03
CA ALA A 111 -14.21 1.10 0.32
C ALA A 111 -13.93 -0.01 -0.71
N ASN A 112 -14.97 -0.71 -1.17
CA ASN A 112 -14.82 -1.77 -2.17
C ASN A 112 -14.24 -1.25 -3.49
N LYS A 113 -14.71 -0.11 -4.00
CA LYS A 113 -14.20 0.46 -5.26
C LYS A 113 -12.83 1.11 -5.06
N ALA A 114 -12.61 1.77 -3.93
CA ALA A 114 -11.34 2.40 -3.61
C ALA A 114 -10.18 1.39 -3.43
N ALA A 115 -10.46 0.16 -2.99
CA ALA A 115 -9.47 -0.91 -2.93
C ALA A 115 -8.86 -1.24 -4.30
N TYR A 116 -9.55 -0.99 -5.42
CA TYR A 116 -8.96 -1.19 -6.75
C TYR A 116 -7.86 -0.18 -7.09
N ALA A 117 -7.85 1.00 -6.43
CA ALA A 117 -6.77 1.95 -6.61
C ALA A 117 -5.44 1.41 -6.05
N THR A 118 -5.48 0.59 -5.00
CA THR A 118 -4.23 0.02 -4.41
C THR A 118 -3.61 -1.04 -5.31
N VAL A 119 -4.39 -1.64 -6.20
CA VAL A 119 -3.91 -2.58 -7.23
C VAL A 119 -3.05 -1.86 -8.28
N MET A 120 -3.17 -0.54 -8.43
CA MET A 120 -2.31 0.25 -9.30
C MET A 120 -0.93 0.54 -8.68
N PHE A 121 -0.76 0.37 -7.36
CA PHE A 121 0.51 0.70 -6.69
C PHE A 121 1.71 -0.07 -7.25
N PRO A 122 1.65 -1.41 -7.45
CA PRO A 122 2.77 -2.14 -8.04
C PRO A 122 3.06 -1.71 -9.47
N ILE A 123 2.04 -1.27 -10.23
CA ILE A 123 2.21 -0.81 -11.62
C ILE A 123 3.02 0.49 -11.65
N VAL A 124 2.63 1.45 -10.81
CA VAL A 124 3.34 2.73 -10.71
C VAL A 124 4.75 2.52 -10.17
N ALA A 125 4.92 1.63 -9.18
CA ALA A 125 6.23 1.29 -8.64
C ALA A 125 7.16 0.68 -9.70
N LEU A 126 6.68 -0.28 -10.49
CA LEU A 126 7.45 -0.88 -11.58
C LEU A 126 7.77 0.16 -12.67
N ALA A 127 6.83 1.02 -13.04
CA ALA A 127 7.07 2.08 -14.02
C ALA A 127 8.16 3.05 -13.54
N LEU A 128 8.09 3.51 -12.30
CA LEU A 128 9.13 4.37 -11.71
C LEU A 128 10.49 3.64 -11.64
N SER A 129 10.51 2.38 -11.20
CA SER A 129 11.74 1.58 -11.15
C SER A 129 12.35 1.38 -12.55
N THR A 130 11.53 1.23 -13.60
CA THR A 130 12.05 1.18 -14.98
C THR A 130 12.63 2.51 -15.46
N MET A 131 12.04 3.64 -15.06
CA MET A 131 12.48 4.98 -15.47
C MET A 131 13.71 5.47 -14.70
N PHE A 132 13.78 5.20 -13.40
CA PHE A 132 14.77 5.78 -12.50
C PHE A 132 15.84 4.78 -12.02
N GLU A 133 15.52 3.49 -11.98
CA GLU A 133 16.40 2.44 -11.43
C GLU A 133 16.90 1.47 -12.51
N GLY A 134 16.47 1.62 -13.76
CA GLY A 134 16.88 0.76 -14.88
C GLY A 134 16.36 -0.68 -14.76
N TYR A 135 15.20 -0.86 -14.13
CA TYR A 135 14.62 -2.18 -13.89
C TYR A 135 14.48 -3.02 -15.17
N ILE A 136 15.06 -4.23 -15.14
CA ILE A 136 14.96 -5.21 -16.23
C ILE A 136 13.69 -6.03 -16.03
N TRP A 137 12.78 -5.93 -17.00
CA TRP A 137 11.53 -6.70 -17.00
C TRP A 137 11.81 -8.21 -17.06
N THR A 138 11.46 -8.91 -16.00
CA THR A 138 11.48 -10.38 -15.95
C THR A 138 10.12 -10.94 -16.38
N LEU A 139 10.13 -12.18 -16.87
CA LEU A 139 8.89 -12.87 -17.28
C LEU A 139 7.89 -13.01 -16.11
N SER A 140 8.37 -13.14 -14.88
CA SER A 140 7.55 -13.15 -13.65
C SER A 140 6.88 -11.81 -13.38
N SER A 141 7.58 -10.69 -13.57
CA SER A 141 7.01 -9.34 -13.40
C SER A 141 5.97 -9.01 -14.45
N VAL A 142 6.21 -9.42 -15.71
CA VAL A 142 5.26 -9.23 -16.82
C VAL A 142 3.98 -10.05 -16.58
N THR A 143 4.11 -11.32 -16.22
CA THR A 143 2.95 -12.19 -15.92
C THR A 143 2.19 -11.73 -14.67
N GLY A 144 2.91 -11.28 -13.63
CA GLY A 144 2.32 -10.67 -12.45
C GLY A 144 1.54 -9.39 -12.74
N LEU A 145 2.10 -8.51 -13.58
CA LEU A 145 1.45 -7.28 -14.03
C LEU A 145 0.18 -7.59 -14.85
N ALA A 146 0.26 -8.53 -15.78
CA ALA A 146 -0.88 -8.95 -16.60
C ALA A 146 -2.03 -9.49 -15.73
N LEU A 147 -1.74 -10.34 -14.75
CA LEU A 147 -2.73 -10.87 -13.80
C LEU A 147 -3.40 -9.76 -12.97
N VAL A 148 -2.61 -8.78 -12.51
CA VAL A 148 -3.11 -7.61 -11.77
C VAL A 148 -4.04 -6.77 -12.63
N LEU A 149 -3.67 -6.48 -13.88
CA LEU A 149 -4.49 -5.73 -14.82
C LEU A 149 -5.78 -6.47 -15.19
N LEU A 150 -5.70 -7.79 -15.43
CA LEU A 150 -6.86 -8.63 -15.71
C LEU A 150 -7.84 -8.65 -14.53
N GLY A 151 -7.35 -8.86 -13.31
CA GLY A 151 -8.19 -8.84 -12.11
C GLY A 151 -8.85 -7.48 -11.86
N ASN A 152 -8.12 -6.39 -12.08
CA ASN A 152 -8.67 -5.04 -11.95
C ASN A 152 -9.77 -4.76 -13.00
N GLY A 153 -9.54 -5.17 -14.25
CA GLY A 153 -10.47 -5.01 -15.36
C GLY A 153 -11.76 -5.83 -15.23
N MET A 154 -11.67 -7.07 -14.74
CA MET A 154 -12.84 -7.93 -14.51
C MET A 154 -13.80 -7.33 -13.46
N ILE A 155 -13.27 -6.65 -12.44
CA ILE A 155 -14.09 -6.18 -11.32
C ILE A 155 -14.56 -4.73 -11.51
N LEU A 156 -13.79 -3.88 -12.19
CA LEU A 156 -14.25 -2.55 -12.61
C LEU A 156 -15.33 -2.61 -13.70
N GLY A 157 -15.67 -3.81 -14.19
CA GLY A 157 -16.77 -4.00 -15.12
C GLY A 157 -16.39 -3.65 -16.56
N ILE A 158 -15.14 -3.91 -16.96
CA ILE A 158 -14.87 -4.06 -18.40
C ILE A 158 -15.73 -5.24 -18.84
N LYS A 159 -16.81 -4.95 -19.58
CA LYS A 159 -17.56 -5.97 -20.31
C LYS A 159 -16.56 -6.59 -21.30
N LEU A 160 -15.91 -7.66 -20.88
CA LEU A 160 -15.22 -8.56 -21.80
C LEU A 160 -16.27 -8.93 -22.86
N PRO A 161 -16.05 -8.62 -24.14
CA PRO A 161 -17.04 -8.83 -25.20
C PRO A 161 -17.41 -10.30 -25.42
N TYR A 162 -16.82 -11.22 -24.65
CA TYR A 162 -17.02 -12.66 -24.79
C TYR A 162 -17.99 -13.28 -23.76
N PHE A 163 -18.34 -12.57 -22.67
CA PHE A 163 -19.28 -13.09 -21.66
C PHE A 163 -20.51 -12.19 -21.51
N ALA A 164 -21.12 -11.84 -22.64
CA ALA A 164 -22.51 -11.40 -22.67
C ALA A 164 -23.38 -12.64 -22.37
N ARG A 165 -23.64 -12.88 -21.08
CA ARG A 165 -24.57 -13.92 -20.64
C ARG A 165 -25.97 -13.54 -21.13
N THR A 166 -26.50 -14.37 -22.01
CA THR A 166 -27.91 -14.41 -22.38
C THR A 166 -28.74 -14.86 -21.19
N LYS A 167 -29.75 -14.03 -20.88
CA LYS A 167 -30.88 -14.20 -19.96
C LYS A 167 -30.60 -14.23 -18.46
#